data_AF-A0A9W7AQ28-F1
#
_entry.id   AF-A0A9W7AQ28-F1
#
_cell.length_a   1.000
_cell.length_b   1.000
_cell.length_c   1.000
_cell.angle_alpha   90.00
_cell.angle_beta   90.00
_cell.angle_gamma   90.00
#
_symmetry.space_group_name_H-M   'P 1'
#
loop_
_entity.id
_entity.type
_entity.pdbx_description
1 polymer ?
#
loop_
_entity_poly.entity_id
_entity_poly.type
_entity_poly.pdbx_seq_one_letter_code
_entity_poly.pdbx_strand_id
1 'polypeptide(L)'
;MDFECHFVPSPPPSPPPSDPLSDPLEQAIAFLSSIKSYDDYKAKPLRNFRLEFKRVMEFAKRDMFAGKTEAEYRKFCFEQKNEKVLKQRERARVLKNARSCYTCKARFNVLHSFYDQLCPACAELNWKKRVQTRPLIGENGTPYVSIVTGGRVKIGHRIVLKLLRAGSLVVATTRFPVAGAKVYEKYGEEYERWIKEGRLHVVGLDLRDLVSVE
;
A
#
# COMPACT_ATOMS: atom_id res chain seq x y z
N MET A 1 27.68 -24.80 -8.23
CA MET A 1 28.81 -23.96 -7.73
C MET A 1 28.15 -22.90 -6.89
N ASP A 2 27.76 -23.31 -5.68
CA ASP A 2 26.92 -22.54 -4.80
C ASP A 2 27.82 -21.97 -3.71
N PHE A 3 28.04 -20.66 -3.76
CA PHE A 3 28.76 -19.92 -2.72
C PHE A 3 27.79 -19.67 -1.56
N GLU A 4 27.78 -20.56 -0.58
CA GLU A 4 27.21 -20.25 0.73
C GLU A 4 28.18 -19.31 1.48
N CYS A 5 27.83 -18.03 1.53
CA CYS A 5 28.47 -17.07 2.44
C CYS A 5 28.11 -17.42 3.89
N HIS A 6 28.98 -18.18 4.56
CA HIS A 6 28.93 -18.32 6.01
C HIS A 6 29.33 -17.00 6.67
N PHE A 7 28.33 -16.23 7.12
CA PHE A 7 28.53 -15.10 7.99
C PHE A 7 28.86 -15.63 9.40
N VAL A 8 30.14 -15.67 9.76
CA VAL A 8 30.56 -15.94 11.14
C VAL A 8 30.45 -14.62 11.90
N PRO A 9 29.50 -14.46 12.84
CA PRO A 9 29.42 -13.25 13.63
C PRO A 9 30.69 -13.14 14.50
N SER A 10 31.37 -12.00 14.42
CA SER A 10 32.51 -11.72 15.30
C SER A 10 32.06 -11.73 16.76
N PRO A 11 32.87 -12.27 17.69
CA PRO A 11 32.54 -12.27 19.11
C PRO A 11 32.33 -10.83 19.59
N PRO A 12 31.39 -10.60 20.53
CA PRO A 12 31.16 -9.26 21.06
C PRO A 12 32.44 -8.72 21.72
N PRO A 13 32.74 -7.42 21.59
CA PRO A 13 33.91 -6.83 22.22
C PRO A 13 33.85 -7.03 23.73
N SER A 14 34.98 -7.35 24.35
CA SER A 14 35.10 -7.46 25.80
C SER A 14 34.70 -6.13 26.45
N PRO A 15 33.95 -6.15 27.56
CA PRO A 15 33.55 -4.93 28.25
C PRO A 15 34.80 -4.14 28.68
N PRO A 16 34.76 -2.80 28.61
CA PRO A 16 35.87 -1.97 29.07
C PRO A 16 36.12 -2.21 30.56
N PRO A 17 37.37 -2.06 31.05
CA PRO A 17 37.68 -2.23 32.47
C PRO A 17 36.83 -1.26 33.30
N SER A 18 36.19 -1.77 34.34
CA SER A 18 35.38 -0.96 35.25
C SER A 18 36.28 0.04 35.97
N ASP A 19 36.01 1.33 35.74
CA ASP A 19 36.60 2.45 36.46
C ASP A 19 36.34 2.26 37.98
N PRO A 20 37.32 2.42 38.90
CA PRO A 20 37.16 2.12 40.33
C PRO A 20 36.16 3.00 41.08
N LEU A 21 35.41 3.86 40.37
CA LEU A 21 34.37 4.74 40.88
C LEU A 21 33.06 4.61 40.10
N SER A 22 32.74 3.45 39.52
CA SER A 22 31.64 3.33 38.55
C SER A 22 30.26 2.91 39.09
N ASP A 23 30.09 2.66 40.39
CA ASP A 23 28.75 2.41 40.95
C ASP A 23 28.12 3.72 41.47
N PRO A 24 27.03 4.23 40.84
CA PRO A 24 26.29 5.38 41.32
C PRO A 24 25.82 5.23 42.78
N LEU A 25 25.61 3.99 43.22
CA LEU A 25 25.25 3.68 44.60
C LEU A 25 26.43 3.88 45.55
N GLU A 26 27.64 3.43 45.18
CA GLU A 26 28.85 3.67 45.99
C GLU A 26 29.20 5.15 46.08
N GLN A 27 29.07 5.91 44.97
CA GLN A 27 29.27 7.36 45.00
C GLN A 27 28.25 8.06 45.91
N ALA A 28 26.98 7.65 45.86
CA ALA A 28 25.94 8.19 46.72
C ALA A 28 26.18 7.83 48.18
N ILE A 29 26.61 6.60 48.48
CA ILE A 29 26.94 6.14 49.84
C ILE A 29 28.17 6.88 50.37
N ALA A 30 29.22 7.04 49.57
CA ALA A 30 30.43 7.80 49.94
C ALA A 30 30.12 9.27 50.22
N PHE A 31 29.28 9.89 49.37
CA PHE A 31 28.82 11.26 49.57
C PHE A 31 27.96 11.40 50.84
N LEU A 32 27.02 10.49 51.09
CA LEU A 32 26.21 10.51 52.31
C LEU A 32 27.06 10.27 53.57
N SER A 33 28.06 9.40 53.47
CA SER A 33 29.02 9.11 54.56
C SER A 33 29.99 10.27 54.83
N SER A 34 30.11 11.22 53.90
CA SER A 34 30.94 12.43 54.07
C SER A 34 30.28 13.51 54.94
N ILE A 35 28.98 13.40 55.22
CA ILE A 35 28.21 14.36 56.02
C ILE A 35 28.41 14.03 57.50
N LYS A 36 29.14 14.89 58.23
CA LYS A 36 29.49 14.63 59.64
C LYS A 36 28.86 15.63 60.62
N SER A 37 28.37 16.77 60.14
CA SER A 37 27.75 17.81 60.97
C SER A 37 26.45 18.36 60.36
N TYR A 38 25.63 19.03 61.18
CA TYR A 38 24.37 19.63 60.75
C TYR A 38 24.56 20.73 59.67
N ASP A 39 25.65 21.50 59.75
CA ASP A 39 25.91 22.57 58.78
C ASP A 39 26.30 22.05 57.39
N ASP A 40 26.85 20.83 57.31
CA ASP A 40 27.15 20.17 56.03
C ASP A 40 25.87 19.93 55.21
N TYR A 41 24.70 19.79 55.87
CA TYR A 41 23.40 19.65 55.19
C TYR A 41 22.95 20.91 54.44
N LYS A 42 23.56 22.08 54.70
CA LYS A 42 23.25 23.34 54.01
C LYS A 42 24.06 23.53 52.73
N ALA A 43 25.01 22.64 52.43
CA ALA A 43 25.88 22.76 51.27
C ALA A 43 25.12 22.58 49.93
N LYS A 44 25.49 23.39 48.94
CA LYS A 44 24.92 23.40 47.56
C LYS A 44 24.87 22.01 46.87
N PRO A 45 25.85 21.09 47.06
CA PRO A 45 25.82 19.75 46.47
C PRO A 45 24.62 18.89 46.90
N LEU A 46 24.18 18.99 48.16
CA LEU A 46 23.03 18.22 48.67
C LEU A 46 21.70 18.70 48.12
N ARG A 47 21.59 20.01 47.82
CA ARG A 47 20.43 20.56 47.12
C ARG A 47 20.31 19.99 45.70
N ASN A 48 21.43 19.86 45.00
CA ASN A 48 21.46 19.25 43.66
C ASN A 48 21.12 17.76 43.72
N PHE A 49 21.65 17.03 44.72
CA PHE A 49 21.30 15.62 44.95
C PHE A 49 19.80 15.44 45.20
N ARG A 50 19.17 16.27 46.04
CA ARG A 50 17.71 16.24 46.26
C ARG A 50 16.92 16.50 44.98
N LEU A 51 17.35 17.44 44.15
CA LEU A 51 16.67 17.74 42.88
C LEU A 51 16.76 16.56 41.92
N GLU A 52 17.93 15.93 41.83
CA GLU A 52 18.15 14.78 40.95
C GLU A 52 17.42 13.54 41.46
N PHE A 53 17.48 13.27 42.76
CA PHE A 53 16.72 12.20 43.39
C PHE A 53 15.21 12.40 43.20
N LYS A 54 14.72 13.64 43.34
CA LYS A 54 13.31 13.95 43.07
C LYS A 54 12.94 13.70 41.61
N ARG A 55 13.83 13.99 40.65
CA ARG A 55 13.60 13.68 39.22
C ARG A 55 13.54 12.18 38.95
N VAL A 56 14.45 11.40 39.53
CA VAL A 56 14.45 9.94 39.40
C VAL A 56 13.18 9.35 40.01
N MET A 57 12.79 9.81 41.21
CA MET A 57 11.57 9.35 41.86
C MET A 57 10.31 9.76 41.07
N GLU A 58 10.25 10.96 40.49
CA GLU A 58 9.16 11.36 39.60
C GLU A 58 9.11 10.56 38.29
N PHE A 59 10.27 10.17 37.75
CA PHE A 59 10.35 9.29 36.58
C PHE A 59 9.87 7.88 36.90
N ALA A 60 10.26 7.32 38.06
CA ALA A 60 9.83 6.00 38.52
C ALA A 60 8.32 5.92 38.82
N LYS A 61 7.69 7.05 39.19
CA LYS A 61 6.24 7.15 39.36
C LYS A 61 5.45 7.21 38.05
N ARG A 62 6.11 7.44 36.91
CA ARG A 62 5.41 7.46 35.61
C ARG A 62 5.05 6.03 35.23
N ASP A 63 3.75 5.81 35.06
CA ASP A 63 3.26 4.56 34.51
C ASP A 63 3.63 4.48 33.02
N MET A 64 4.69 3.71 32.74
CA MET A 64 5.24 3.52 31.40
C MET A 64 4.22 2.88 30.44
N PHE A 65 3.25 2.13 30.98
CA PHE A 65 2.23 1.40 30.22
C PHE A 65 0.83 2.00 30.37
N ALA A 66 0.69 3.16 31.05
CA ALA A 66 -0.57 3.86 31.27
C ALA A 66 -1.69 2.93 31.77
N GLY A 67 -1.40 2.13 32.79
CA GLY A 67 -2.30 1.25 33.51
C GLY A 67 -2.57 -0.08 32.81
N LYS A 68 -1.80 -0.40 31.77
CA LYS A 68 -1.99 -1.60 30.94
C LYS A 68 -0.84 -2.59 31.13
N THR A 69 -1.07 -3.85 30.81
CA THR A 69 0.02 -4.81 30.63
C THR A 69 0.89 -4.39 29.42
N GLU A 70 2.14 -4.85 29.38
CA GLU A 70 3.04 -4.56 28.25
C GLU A 70 2.44 -4.99 26.89
N ALA A 71 1.78 -6.15 26.85
CA ALA A 71 1.12 -6.66 25.64
C ALA A 71 -0.04 -5.75 25.20
N GLU A 72 -0.88 -5.31 26.13
CA GLU A 72 -1.99 -4.39 25.87
C GLU A 72 -1.49 -3.00 25.46
N TYR A 73 -0.43 -2.50 26.07
CA TYR A 73 0.18 -1.21 25.70
C TYR A 73 0.77 -1.25 24.29
N ARG A 74 1.45 -2.34 23.91
CA ARG A 74 1.96 -2.54 22.55
C ARG A 74 0.82 -2.61 21.52
N LYS A 75 -0.27 -3.33 21.84
CA LYS A 75 -1.48 -3.38 21.00
C LYS A 75 -2.11 -1.99 20.83
N PHE A 76 -2.27 -1.25 21.94
CA PHE A 76 -2.77 0.13 21.93
C PHE A 76 -1.90 1.05 21.05
N CYS A 77 -0.58 1.00 21.19
CA CYS A 77 0.34 1.78 20.35
C CYS A 77 0.23 1.42 18.86
N PHE A 78 0.06 0.14 18.54
CA PHE A 78 -0.13 -0.34 17.17
C PHE A 78 -1.45 0.16 16.57
N GLU A 79 -2.56 0.07 17.31
CA GLU A 79 -3.87 0.57 16.88
C GLU A 79 -3.84 2.09 16.64
N GLN A 80 -3.24 2.85 17.55
CA GLN A 80 -3.05 4.31 17.40
C GLN A 80 -2.22 4.66 16.16
N LYS A 81 -1.17 3.88 15.87
CA LYS A 81 -0.37 4.06 14.66
C LYS A 81 -1.19 3.78 13.41
N ASN A 82 -1.98 2.71 13.39
CA ASN A 82 -2.85 2.38 12.27
C ASN A 82 -3.91 3.45 12.03
N GLU A 83 -4.55 3.96 13.09
CA GLU A 83 -5.54 5.03 12.98
C GLU A 83 -4.94 6.31 12.36
N LYS A 84 -3.72 6.68 12.77
CA LYS A 84 -2.98 7.80 12.17
C LYS A 84 -2.72 7.59 10.68
N VAL A 85 -2.30 6.38 10.29
CA VAL A 85 -2.08 6.03 8.87
C VAL A 85 -3.38 6.09 8.06
N LEU A 86 -4.49 5.60 8.62
CA LEU A 86 -5.80 5.67 7.98
C LEU A 86 -6.23 7.12 7.76
N LYS A 87 -6.12 7.98 8.79
CA LYS A 87 -6.41 9.42 8.69
C LYS A 87 -5.51 10.12 7.66
N GLN A 88 -4.23 9.76 7.57
CA GLN A 88 -3.35 10.29 6.53
C GLN A 88 -3.80 9.88 5.12
N ARG A 89 -4.21 8.63 4.93
CA ARG A 89 -4.74 8.14 3.64
C ARG A 89 -6.03 8.84 3.24
N GLU A 90 -6.93 9.09 4.18
CA GLU A 90 -8.16 9.86 3.93
C GLU A 90 -7.85 11.30 3.54
N ARG A 91 -6.93 11.97 4.25
CA ARG A 91 -6.45 13.31 3.88
C ARG A 91 -5.80 13.33 2.50
N ALA A 92 -5.03 12.30 2.14
CA ALA A 92 -4.43 12.18 0.81
C ALA A 92 -5.47 12.05 -0.32
N ARG A 93 -6.71 11.65 -0.01
CA ARG A 93 -7.83 11.68 -0.96
C ARG A 93 -8.42 13.08 -1.16
N VAL A 94 -8.03 14.08 -0.38
CA VAL A 94 -8.50 15.46 -0.55
C VAL A 94 -7.39 16.31 -1.15
N LEU A 95 -7.62 16.82 -2.35
CA LEU A 95 -6.74 17.73 -3.05
C LEU A 95 -6.75 19.12 -2.40
N LYS A 96 -5.58 19.77 -2.34
CA LYS A 96 -5.45 21.17 -1.93
C LYS A 96 -6.21 22.11 -2.87
N ASN A 97 -6.06 21.88 -4.17
CA ASN A 97 -6.72 22.64 -5.22
C ASN A 97 -7.76 21.76 -5.90
N ALA A 98 -8.99 22.26 -6.03
CA ALA A 98 -10.02 21.56 -6.78
C ALA A 98 -9.58 21.33 -8.24
N ARG A 99 -10.01 20.21 -8.82
CA ARG A 99 -9.85 19.85 -10.23
C ARG A 99 -11.22 19.84 -10.90
N SER A 100 -11.25 19.90 -12.24
CA SER A 100 -12.48 19.78 -13.01
C SER A 100 -12.68 18.33 -13.41
N CYS A 101 -13.88 17.79 -13.17
CA CYS A 101 -14.23 16.41 -13.53
C CYS A 101 -14.08 16.19 -15.03
N TYR A 102 -13.46 15.09 -15.45
CA TYR A 102 -13.28 14.78 -16.87
C TYR A 102 -14.61 14.63 -17.62
N THR A 103 -15.63 14.07 -16.97
CA THR A 103 -16.97 13.82 -17.54
C THR A 103 -17.89 15.04 -17.47
N CYS A 104 -18.29 15.47 -16.27
CA CYS A 104 -19.31 16.52 -16.09
C CYS A 104 -18.74 17.94 -15.92
N LYS A 105 -17.41 18.09 -15.89
CA LYS A 105 -16.69 19.36 -15.67
C LYS A 105 -16.89 20.05 -14.31
N ALA A 106 -17.69 19.49 -13.40
CA ALA A 106 -17.86 20.00 -12.04
C ALA A 106 -16.52 20.04 -11.27
N ARG A 107 -16.35 21.05 -10.40
CA ARG A 107 -15.18 21.20 -9.54
C ARG A 107 -15.26 20.23 -8.37
N PHE A 108 -14.18 19.51 -8.10
CA PHE A 108 -14.11 18.55 -7.00
C PHE A 108 -12.71 18.54 -6.39
N ASN A 109 -12.61 18.22 -5.10
CA ASN A 109 -11.34 18.05 -4.38
C ASN A 109 -11.24 16.68 -3.71
N VAL A 110 -12.32 15.91 -3.60
CA VAL A 110 -12.30 14.55 -3.06
C VAL A 110 -12.09 13.53 -4.18
N LEU A 111 -10.99 12.78 -4.10
CA LEU A 111 -10.62 11.72 -5.03
C LEU A 111 -11.34 10.41 -4.68
N HIS A 112 -11.81 9.73 -5.72
CA HIS A 112 -12.20 8.33 -5.62
C HIS A 112 -10.96 7.44 -5.54
N SER A 113 -11.05 6.27 -4.89
CA SER A 113 -9.92 5.34 -4.70
C SER A 113 -9.32 4.83 -6.02
N PHE A 114 -10.12 4.79 -7.09
CA PHE A 114 -9.74 4.32 -8.42
C PHE A 114 -9.72 5.41 -9.49
N TYR A 115 -10.56 6.45 -9.37
CA TYR A 115 -10.74 7.48 -10.41
C TYR A 115 -10.29 8.84 -9.88
N ASP A 116 -9.10 9.27 -10.29
CA ASP A 116 -8.48 10.52 -9.84
C ASP A 116 -8.89 11.76 -10.66
N GLN A 117 -9.51 11.53 -11.83
CA GLN A 117 -9.98 12.58 -12.75
C GLN A 117 -11.51 12.76 -12.74
N LEU A 118 -12.23 12.03 -11.88
CA LEU A 118 -13.69 12.11 -11.79
C LEU A 118 -14.12 12.64 -10.43
N CYS A 119 -15.16 13.48 -10.42
CA CYS A 119 -15.82 13.82 -9.15
C CYS A 119 -16.46 12.57 -8.52
N PRO A 120 -16.71 12.55 -7.19
CA PRO A 120 -17.22 11.36 -6.50
C PRO A 120 -18.49 10.76 -7.12
N ALA A 121 -19.44 11.60 -7.56
CA ALA A 121 -20.67 11.15 -8.19
C ALA A 121 -20.42 10.43 -9.54
N CYS A 122 -19.59 11.02 -10.42
CA CYS A 122 -19.22 10.39 -11.69
C CYS A 122 -18.38 9.12 -11.46
N ALA A 123 -17.47 9.13 -10.48
CA ALA A 123 -16.64 8.00 -10.15
C ALA A 123 -17.47 6.79 -9.69
N GLU A 124 -18.40 7.00 -8.77
CA GLU A 124 -19.30 5.95 -8.25
C GLU A 124 -20.17 5.36 -9.37
N LEU A 125 -20.75 6.21 -10.22
CA LEU A 125 -21.53 5.78 -11.37
C LEU A 125 -20.70 4.91 -12.33
N ASN A 126 -19.50 5.36 -12.69
CA ASN A 126 -18.62 4.62 -13.60
C ASN A 126 -18.11 3.32 -12.96
N TRP A 127 -17.85 3.33 -11.66
CA TRP A 127 -17.44 2.16 -10.91
C TRP A 127 -18.51 1.05 -10.99
N LYS A 128 -19.77 1.38 -10.71
CA LYS A 128 -20.90 0.46 -10.85
C LYS A 128 -21.04 -0.07 -12.29
N LYS A 129 -20.85 0.78 -13.30
CA LYS A 129 -20.94 0.38 -14.71
C LYS A 129 -19.84 -0.57 -15.18
N ARG A 130 -18.73 -0.71 -14.46
CA ARG A 130 -17.64 -1.63 -14.85
C ARG A 130 -18.12 -3.07 -14.97
N VAL A 131 -18.96 -3.50 -14.03
CA VAL A 131 -19.49 -4.88 -13.95
C VAL A 131 -20.78 -5.07 -14.74
N GLN A 132 -21.40 -3.99 -15.20
CA GLN A 132 -22.61 -4.08 -16.03
C GLN A 132 -22.31 -4.85 -17.31
N THR A 133 -23.11 -5.87 -17.59
CA THR A 133 -23.02 -6.72 -18.77
C THR A 133 -24.42 -7.03 -19.30
N ARG A 134 -24.50 -7.48 -20.55
CA ARG A 134 -25.74 -7.94 -21.19
C ARG A 134 -25.37 -9.08 -22.15
N PRO A 135 -26.14 -10.17 -22.23
CA PRO A 135 -25.93 -11.20 -23.23
C PRO A 135 -25.93 -10.62 -24.66
N LEU A 136 -24.91 -10.95 -25.44
CA LEU A 136 -24.73 -10.59 -26.84
C LEU A 136 -24.94 -11.81 -27.72
N ILE A 137 -26.09 -12.45 -27.54
CA ILE A 137 -26.59 -13.54 -28.36
C ILE A 137 -27.93 -13.08 -28.94
N GLY A 138 -28.13 -13.27 -30.23
CA GLY A 138 -29.37 -12.95 -30.94
C GLY A 138 -30.51 -13.90 -30.58
N GLU A 139 -31.73 -13.57 -31.02
CA GLU A 139 -32.94 -14.33 -30.70
C GLU A 139 -32.90 -15.79 -31.19
N ASN A 140 -32.16 -16.04 -32.27
CA ASN A 140 -31.96 -17.36 -32.86
C ASN A 140 -30.76 -18.13 -32.29
N GLY A 141 -30.15 -17.64 -31.20
CA GLY A 141 -28.95 -18.23 -30.61
C GLY A 141 -27.65 -17.87 -31.33
N THR A 142 -27.70 -17.10 -32.43
CA THR A 142 -26.50 -16.67 -33.16
C THR A 142 -25.79 -15.55 -32.39
N PRO A 143 -24.48 -15.64 -32.11
CA PRO A 143 -23.75 -14.59 -31.42
C PRO A 143 -23.68 -13.32 -32.28
N TYR A 144 -23.74 -12.14 -31.65
CA TYR A 144 -23.42 -10.90 -32.35
C TYR A 144 -21.93 -10.89 -32.73
N VAL A 145 -21.61 -10.38 -33.92
CA VAL A 145 -20.25 -10.19 -34.40
C VAL A 145 -19.75 -8.80 -34.03
N SER A 146 -18.64 -8.74 -33.29
CA SER A 146 -18.01 -7.50 -32.85
C SER A 146 -16.60 -7.38 -33.41
N ILE A 147 -16.28 -6.24 -34.02
CA ILE A 147 -14.93 -5.91 -34.45
C ILE A 147 -14.32 -4.94 -33.43
N VAL A 148 -13.14 -5.27 -32.92
CA VAL A 148 -12.40 -4.42 -31.98
C VAL A 148 -11.06 -4.03 -32.58
N THR A 149 -10.92 -2.76 -32.93
CA THR A 149 -9.64 -2.21 -33.39
C THR A 149 -8.69 -1.97 -32.22
N GLY A 150 -7.46 -2.48 -32.34
CA GLY A 150 -6.46 -2.35 -31.27
C GLY A 150 -6.72 -3.27 -30.07
N GLY A 151 -7.22 -4.48 -30.31
CA GLY A 151 -7.62 -5.42 -29.25
C GLY A 151 -6.48 -5.91 -28.34
N ARG A 152 -5.21 -5.80 -28.74
CA ARG A 152 -4.09 -6.41 -28.00
C ARG A 152 -3.83 -5.83 -26.60
N VAL A 153 -4.06 -4.54 -26.38
CA VAL A 153 -3.58 -3.85 -25.16
C VAL A 153 -4.59 -2.85 -24.59
N LYS A 154 -4.36 -2.43 -23.34
CA LYS A 154 -5.10 -1.38 -22.64
C LYS A 154 -6.62 -1.58 -22.73
N ILE A 155 -7.36 -0.56 -23.18
CA ILE A 155 -8.81 -0.56 -23.22
C ILE A 155 -9.36 -1.54 -24.25
N GLY A 156 -8.72 -1.68 -25.43
CA GLY A 156 -9.13 -2.63 -26.46
C GLY A 156 -9.13 -4.07 -25.95
N HIS A 157 -8.08 -4.45 -25.22
CA HIS A 157 -7.99 -5.77 -24.57
C HIS A 157 -9.14 -6.04 -23.61
N ARG A 158 -9.48 -5.05 -22.78
CA ARG A 158 -10.59 -5.18 -21.82
C ARG A 158 -11.95 -5.21 -22.52
N ILE A 159 -12.11 -4.50 -23.64
CA ILE A 159 -13.32 -4.56 -24.47
C ILE A 159 -13.50 -5.96 -25.07
N VAL A 160 -12.46 -6.53 -25.67
CA VAL A 160 -12.50 -7.90 -26.24
C VAL A 160 -12.96 -8.91 -25.19
N LEU A 161 -12.34 -8.91 -24.00
CA LEU A 161 -12.74 -9.81 -22.91
C LEU A 161 -14.19 -9.59 -22.48
N LYS A 162 -14.64 -8.33 -22.40
CA LYS A 162 -16.01 -8.02 -21.99
C LYS A 162 -17.03 -8.53 -23.01
N LEU A 163 -16.74 -8.39 -24.30
CA LEU A 163 -17.60 -8.86 -25.39
C LEU A 163 -17.64 -10.39 -25.49
N LEU A 164 -16.48 -11.06 -25.38
CA LEU A 164 -16.39 -12.53 -25.37
C LEU A 164 -17.16 -13.13 -24.18
N ARG A 165 -17.00 -12.55 -22.99
CA ARG A 165 -17.75 -12.98 -21.78
C ARG A 165 -19.24 -12.68 -21.88
N ALA A 166 -19.63 -11.69 -22.67
CA ALA A 166 -21.03 -11.42 -22.98
C ALA A 166 -21.61 -12.37 -24.03
N GLY A 167 -20.81 -13.24 -24.66
CA GLY A 167 -21.27 -14.25 -25.63
C GLY A 167 -21.06 -13.86 -27.10
N SER A 168 -20.48 -12.70 -27.39
CA SER A 168 -20.22 -12.25 -28.76
C SER A 168 -19.09 -13.06 -29.41
N LEU A 169 -19.11 -13.15 -30.74
CA LEU A 169 -17.96 -13.48 -31.57
C LEU A 169 -17.17 -12.18 -31.79
N VAL A 170 -15.87 -12.21 -31.51
CA VAL A 170 -15.02 -11.03 -31.52
C VAL A 170 -13.85 -11.20 -32.49
N VAL A 171 -13.75 -10.27 -33.43
CA VAL A 171 -12.59 -10.08 -34.29
C VAL A 171 -11.73 -8.96 -33.70
N ALA A 172 -10.67 -9.34 -33.00
CA ALA A 172 -9.72 -8.43 -32.38
C ALA A 172 -8.58 -8.12 -33.36
N THR A 173 -8.49 -6.88 -33.82
CA THR A 173 -7.45 -6.48 -34.77
C THR A 173 -6.24 -5.87 -34.07
N THR A 174 -5.04 -6.18 -34.58
CA THR A 174 -3.78 -5.62 -34.06
C THR A 174 -2.67 -5.74 -35.10
N ARG A 175 -1.70 -4.81 -35.07
CA ARG A 175 -0.48 -4.90 -35.87
C ARG A 175 0.42 -6.09 -35.51
N PHE A 176 0.15 -6.77 -34.40
CA PHE A 176 0.99 -7.86 -33.90
C PHE A 176 0.11 -9.07 -33.49
N PRO A 177 -0.46 -9.80 -34.45
CA PRO A 177 -1.48 -10.83 -34.18
C PRO A 177 -0.95 -11.99 -33.34
N VAL A 178 0.27 -12.48 -33.63
CA VAL A 178 0.90 -13.55 -32.84
C VAL A 178 1.09 -13.14 -31.38
N ALA A 179 1.55 -11.92 -31.12
CA ALA A 179 1.69 -11.40 -29.77
C ALA A 179 0.31 -11.18 -29.09
N GLY A 180 -0.71 -10.82 -29.87
CA GLY A 180 -2.08 -10.72 -29.38
C GLY A 180 -2.67 -12.05 -28.96
N ALA A 181 -2.55 -13.08 -29.78
CA ALA A 181 -3.01 -14.43 -29.46
C ALA A 181 -2.40 -14.94 -28.14
N LYS A 182 -1.08 -14.81 -27.97
CA LYS A 182 -0.36 -15.18 -26.73
C LYS A 182 -0.85 -14.44 -25.47
N VAL A 183 -1.39 -13.24 -25.61
CA VAL A 183 -1.96 -12.51 -24.47
C VAL A 183 -3.29 -13.13 -24.04
N TYR A 184 -4.10 -13.61 -24.99
CA TYR A 184 -5.38 -14.24 -24.70
C TYR A 184 -5.23 -15.69 -24.20
N GLU A 185 -4.21 -16.42 -24.63
CA GLU A 185 -3.88 -17.76 -24.12
C GLU A 185 -3.74 -17.79 -22.58
N LYS A 186 -3.31 -16.69 -21.97
CA LYS A 186 -3.16 -16.57 -20.50
C LYS A 186 -4.46 -16.71 -19.73
N TYR A 187 -5.63 -16.69 -20.39
CA TYR A 187 -6.93 -16.89 -19.76
C TYR A 187 -7.35 -18.37 -19.64
N GLY A 188 -6.49 -19.32 -20.04
CA GLY A 188 -6.67 -20.75 -19.79
C GLY A 188 -7.98 -21.30 -20.36
N GLU A 189 -8.80 -21.94 -19.53
CA GLU A 189 -10.07 -22.56 -19.93
C GLU A 189 -11.05 -21.60 -20.61
N GLU A 190 -11.06 -20.31 -20.23
CA GLU A 190 -11.89 -19.31 -20.92
C GLU A 190 -11.45 -19.16 -22.39
N TYR A 191 -10.13 -19.09 -22.60
CA TYR A 191 -9.55 -18.96 -23.93
C TYR A 191 -9.82 -20.22 -24.78
N GLU A 192 -9.57 -21.40 -24.23
CA GLU A 192 -9.83 -22.67 -24.92
C GLU A 192 -11.27 -22.78 -25.38
N ARG A 193 -12.22 -22.36 -24.54
CA ARG A 193 -13.65 -22.29 -24.87
C ARG A 193 -13.92 -21.34 -26.03
N TRP A 194 -13.38 -20.12 -25.99
CA TRP A 194 -13.57 -19.15 -27.08
C TRP A 194 -12.99 -19.63 -28.41
N ILE A 195 -11.88 -20.37 -28.39
CA ILE A 195 -11.29 -20.94 -29.60
C ILE A 195 -12.11 -22.13 -30.11
N LYS A 196 -12.48 -23.06 -29.22
CA LYS A 196 -13.31 -24.24 -29.57
C LYS A 196 -14.65 -23.85 -30.16
N GLU A 197 -15.26 -22.79 -29.63
CA GLU A 197 -16.54 -22.24 -30.12
C GLU A 197 -16.37 -21.30 -31.32
N GLY A 198 -15.15 -21.05 -31.79
CA GLY A 198 -14.88 -20.16 -32.92
C GLY A 198 -15.29 -18.70 -32.66
N ARG A 199 -15.18 -18.22 -31.41
CA ARG A 199 -15.63 -16.88 -31.01
C ARG A 199 -14.53 -15.84 -30.90
N LEU A 200 -13.25 -16.23 -30.87
CA LEU A 200 -12.13 -15.29 -30.82
C LEU A 200 -11.26 -15.42 -32.07
N HIS A 201 -11.18 -14.34 -32.83
CA HIS A 201 -10.27 -14.21 -33.97
C HIS A 201 -9.32 -13.04 -33.73
N VAL A 202 -8.01 -13.29 -33.81
CA VAL A 202 -6.99 -12.25 -33.71
C VAL A 202 -6.39 -12.02 -35.08
N VAL A 203 -6.64 -10.85 -35.66
CA VAL A 203 -6.29 -10.54 -37.06
C VAL A 203 -5.23 -9.45 -37.13
N GLY A 204 -4.28 -9.64 -38.04
CA GLY A 204 -3.27 -8.64 -38.39
C GLY A 204 -3.93 -7.48 -39.12
N LEU A 205 -3.83 -6.27 -38.57
CA LEU A 205 -4.31 -5.06 -39.22
C LEU A 205 -3.39 -3.88 -38.91
N ASP A 206 -2.85 -3.24 -39.95
CA ASP A 206 -2.08 -2.01 -39.84
C ASP A 206 -2.82 -0.85 -40.49
N LEU A 207 -3.54 -0.08 -39.67
CA LEU A 207 -4.28 1.11 -40.12
C LEU A 207 -3.40 2.25 -40.63
N ARG A 208 -2.07 2.07 -40.66
CA ARG A 208 -1.14 3.00 -41.33
C ARG A 208 -1.02 2.71 -42.82
N ASP A 209 -1.32 1.48 -43.24
CA ASP A 209 -1.31 1.06 -44.64
C ASP A 209 -2.74 0.82 -45.10
N LEU A 210 -3.40 1.90 -45.54
CA LEU A 210 -4.82 1.88 -45.92
C LEU A 210 -5.12 0.95 -47.10
N VAL A 211 -4.17 0.76 -48.01
CA VAL A 211 -4.32 -0.12 -49.19
C VAL A 211 -4.48 -1.58 -48.77
N SER A 212 -3.84 -1.98 -47.67
CA SER A 212 -3.98 -3.34 -47.12
C SER A 212 -5.32 -3.59 -46.39
N VAL A 213 -6.13 -2.55 -46.20
CA VAL A 213 -7.38 -2.60 -45.40
C VAL A 213 -8.64 -2.61 -46.27
N GLU A 214 -8.59 -2.01 -47.47
CA GLU A 214 -9.68 -1.97 -48.46
C GLU A 214 -9.87 -3.30 -49.19
#